data_AF-A0A350KLH3-F1
#
_entry.id   AF-A0A350KLH3-F1
#
_cell.length_a   1.000
_cell.length_b   1.000
_cell.length_c   1.000
_cell.angle_alpha   90.00
_cell.angle_beta   90.00
_cell.angle_gamma   90.00
#
_symmetry.space_group_name_H-M   'P 1'
#
loop_
_entity.id
_entity.type
_entity.pdbx_description
1 polymer ?
#
loop_
_entity_poly.entity_id
_entity_poly.type
_entity_poly.pdbx_seq_one_letter_code
_entity_poly.pdbx_strand_id
1 'polypeptide(L)' 'MKSIKYAAVFGLAFAAERSAGTRAFVVDGDTLKIGRDTVRLNGVDAPELKQTCL' A
#
# COMPACT_ATOMS: atom_id res chain seq x y z
N MET A 1 -0.93 41.43 11.05
CA MET A 1 -1.82 40.83 10.02
C MET A 1 -1.10 39.96 8.97
N LYS A 2 0.19 40.18 8.68
CA LYS A 2 0.95 39.36 7.70
C LYS A 2 1.30 37.96 8.24
N SER A 3 1.69 37.88 9.51
CA SER A 3 2.11 36.66 10.23
C SER A 3 1.04 35.56 10.30
N ILE A 4 -0.24 35.91 10.42
CA ILE A 4 -1.35 34.95 10.43
C ILE A 4 -1.52 34.26 9.06
N LYS A 5 -1.31 35.00 7.96
CA LYS A 5 -1.38 34.43 6.60
C LYS A 5 -0.27 33.40 6.37
N TYR A 6 0.94 33.68 6.86
CA TYR A 6 2.07 32.75 6.73
C TYR A 6 1.88 31.49 7.58
N ALA A 7 1.31 31.60 8.78
CA ALA A 7 0.99 30.45 9.62
C ALA A 7 -0.05 29.52 8.96
N ALA A 8 -1.07 30.08 8.30
CA ALA A 8 -2.08 29.30 7.59
C ALA A 8 -1.50 28.52 6.38
N VAL A 9 -0.60 29.14 5.61
CA VAL A 9 0.10 28.47 4.50
C VAL A 9 0.99 27.34 5.00
N PHE A 10 1.67 27.53 6.14
CA PHE A 10 2.53 26.51 6.73
C PHE A 10 1.73 25.30 7.27
N GLY A 11 0.55 25.54 7.85
CA GLY A 11 -0.32 24.46 8.35
C GLY A 11 -0.89 23.56 7.24
N LEU A 12 -1.22 24.12 6.07
CA LEU A 12 -1.71 23.36 4.92
C LEU A 12 -0.64 22.43 4.31
N ALA A 13 0.64 22.83 4.37
CA ALA A 13 1.74 22.01 3.86
C ALA A 13 2.02 20.76 4.73
N PHE A 14 1.55 20.74 5.99
CA PHE A 14 1.79 19.66 6.96
C PHE A 14 0.61 18.68 7.12
N ALA A 15 -0.43 18.79 6.29
CA ALA A 15 -1.48 17.78 6.23
C ALA A 15 -0.94 16.49 5.59
N ALA A 16 -0.20 15.70 6.38
CA ALA A 16 0.30 14.40 5.98
C ALA A 16 -0.87 13.44 5.73
N GLU A 17 -0.81 12.70 4.63
CA GLU A 17 -1.74 11.60 4.36
C GLU A 17 -1.62 10.55 5.47
N ARG A 18 -2.65 10.44 6.31
CA ARG A 18 -2.83 9.24 7.12
C ARG A 18 -3.22 8.10 6.19
N SER A 19 -2.23 7.36 5.70
CA SER A 19 -2.50 6.07 5.09
C SER A 19 -3.00 5.13 6.19
N ALA A 20 -4.32 5.02 6.32
CA ALA A 20 -4.93 3.89 7.00
C ALA A 20 -4.60 2.67 6.14
N GLY A 21 -3.46 2.04 6.41
CA GLY A 21 -2.98 0.91 5.63
C GLY A 21 -4.05 -0.19 5.56
N THR A 22 -4.44 -0.55 4.33
CA THR A 22 -5.32 -1.70 4.11
C THR A 22 -4.55 -2.97 4.50
N ARG A 23 -5.18 -3.87 5.26
CA ARG A 23 -4.56 -5.14 5.64
C ARG A 23 -4.20 -5.94 4.40
N ALA A 24 -2.96 -6.42 4.36
CA ALA A 24 -2.44 -7.30 3.34
C ALA A 24 -2.23 -8.71 3.90
N PHE A 25 -2.49 -9.73 3.08
CA PHE A 25 -2.29 -11.14 3.40
C PHE A 25 -1.55 -11.82 2.27
N VAL A 26 -0.59 -12.68 2.59
CA VAL A 26 0.12 -13.52 1.62
C VAL A 26 -0.80 -14.65 1.20
N VAL A 27 -0.98 -14.83 -0.12
CA VAL A 27 -1.77 -15.92 -0.71
C VAL A 27 -0.86 -16.96 -1.33
N ASP A 28 0.14 -16.53 -2.09
CA ASP A 28 1.19 -17.37 -2.69
C ASP A 28 2.51 -16.59 -2.82
N GLY A 29 3.57 -17.23 -3.31
CA GLY A 29 4.92 -16.66 -3.42
C GLY A 29 5.02 -15.39 -4.26
N ASP A 30 4.05 -15.14 -5.15
CA ASP A 30 3.94 -13.91 -5.95
C ASP A 30 2.57 -13.21 -5.83
N THR A 31 1.69 -13.69 -4.95
CA THR A 31 0.30 -13.25 -4.90
C THR A 31 -0.09 -12.79 -3.50
N LEU A 32 -0.65 -11.58 -3.43
CA LEU A 32 -1.07 -10.90 -2.20
C LEU A 32 -2.57 -10.56 -2.28
N LYS A 33 -3.26 -10.63 -1.15
CA LYS A 33 -4.59 -10.02 -0.99
C LYS A 33 -4.46 -8.72 -0.22
N ILE A 34 -4.92 -7.62 -0.82
CA ILE A 34 -4.93 -6.28 -0.20
C ILE A 34 -6.38 -5.80 -0.20
N GLY A 35 -7.01 -5.83 0.98
CA GLY A 35 -8.45 -5.54 1.08
C GLY A 35 -9.29 -6.54 0.29
N ARG A 36 -9.90 -6.10 -0.81
CA ARG A 36 -10.68 -6.96 -1.73
C ARG A 36 -9.91 -7.35 -2.98
N ASP A 37 -8.78 -6.71 -3.23
CA ASP A 37 -8.02 -6.89 -4.45
C ASP A 37 -7.03 -8.03 -4.27
N THR A 38 -6.86 -8.80 -5.34
CA THR A 38 -5.79 -9.77 -5.47
C THR A 38 -4.73 -9.16 -6.38
N VAL A 39 -3.51 -9.03 -5.87
CA VAL A 39 -2.38 -8.41 -6.57
C VAL A 39 -1.33 -9.48 -6.83
N ARG A 40 -0.91 -9.62 -8.09
CA ARG A 40 0.20 -10.49 -8.50
C ARG A 40 1.43 -9.65 -8.84
N LEU A 41 2.61 -10.11 -8.41
CA LEU A 41 3.86 -9.41 -8.64
C LEU A 41 4.28 -9.57 -10.11
N ASN A 42 4.38 -8.46 -10.84
CA ASN A 42 4.81 -8.49 -12.24
C ASN A 42 6.28 -8.90 -12.36
N GLY A 43 6.56 -9.86 -13.25
CA GLY A 43 7.92 -10.35 -13.49
C GLY A 43 8.40 -11.37 -12.44
N VAL A 44 7.56 -11.75 -11.49
CA VAL A 44 7.81 -12.86 -10.57
C VAL A 44 6.80 -13.95 -10.89
N ASP A 45 7.29 -15.18 -11.02
CA ASP A 45 6.47 -16.37 -11.17
C ASP A 45 6.90 -17.38 -10.10
N ALA A 46 6.06 -17.58 -9.10
CA ALA A 46 6.35 -18.49 -7.98
C ALA A 46 5.73 -19.87 -8.23
N PRO A 47 6.39 -20.98 -7.81
CA PRO A 47 5.72 -22.26 -7.69
C PRO A 47 4.52 -22.13 -6.75
N GLU A 48 3.38 -22.68 -7.16
CA GLU A 48 2.14 -22.53 -6.38
C GLU A 48 2.20 -23.34 -5.08
N LEU A 49 1.62 -22.79 -4.01
CA LEU A 49 1.70 -23.33 -2.64
C LEU A 49 1.27 -24.81 -2.50
N LYS A 50 0.35 -25.25 -3.36
CA LYS A 50 -0.23 -26.61 -3.36
C LYS A 50 0.26 -27.46 -4.54
N GLN A 51 1.26 -26.99 -5.27
CA GLN A 51 1.82 -27.71 -6.39
C GLN A 51 2.62 -28.93 -5.90
N THR A 52 2.54 -30.02 -6.65
CA THR A 52 3.48 -31.13 -6.55
C THR A 52 4.21 -31.23 -7.88
N CYS A 53 5.54 -31.21 -7.86
CA CYS A 53 6.33 -31.51 -9.05
C CYS A 53 6.33 -33.02 -9.28
N LEU A 54 5.95 -33.44 -10.48
CA LEU A 54 5.96 -34.84 -10.90
C LEU A 54 7.33 -35.24 -11.47
#